data_AF-A0A1B7V293-F1
#
_entry.id   AF-A0A1B7V293-F1
#
_cell.length_a   1.000
_cell.length_b   1.000
_cell.length_c   1.000
_cell.angle_alpha   90.00
_cell.angle_beta   90.00
_cell.angle_gamma   90.00
#
_symmetry.space_group_name_H-M   'P 1'
#
loop_
_entity.id
_entity.type
_entity.pdbx_description
1 polymer ?
#
loop_
_entity_poly.entity_id
_entity_poly.type
_entity_poly.pdbx_seq_one_letter_code
_entity_poly.pdbx_strand_id
1 'polypeptide(L)'
;MVDRINDIAWQAHQGSVAAIIQVLNERLVMSSVRTRAVFVNGVLQLLCEAATVEQLEQSTLVPKIQQILDSLAPRHIRRVNINSRIVKEEQLLWLEEIHRDTDNQLLWSQEITVSQPDLFKWLIPDLTEADTKSRKPILAKPQSLLKNPDQGKISIKTLVIGVSGLSSVILLAWLLDSWLGNPLKDLSPFTGSQSSQTANQSPPQLLNRPPSQSFSIPSDDPFVASVRLANQATTAGKTAITSTQWLELAANWQRASDLMSQVSPSHSRYQEARIRTKLYKKFSEAAQKAAEKGKS
;
A
#
# COMPACT_ATOMS: atom_id res chain seq x y z
N MET A 1 -2.55 17.31 -14.38
CA MET A 1 -1.95 15.94 -14.34
C MET A 1 -0.86 15.89 -13.29
N VAL A 2 0.06 16.89 -13.29
CA VAL A 2 1.09 17.09 -12.25
C VAL A 2 0.56 16.88 -10.83
N ASP A 3 -0.64 17.38 -10.55
CA ASP A 3 -1.37 17.27 -9.28
C ASP A 3 -1.37 15.83 -8.73
N ARG A 4 -1.78 14.84 -9.55
CA ARG A 4 -1.81 13.43 -9.13
C ARG A 4 -0.43 12.85 -8.87
N ILE A 5 0.60 13.28 -9.61
CA ILE A 5 1.99 12.82 -9.37
C ILE A 5 2.48 13.39 -8.04
N ASN A 6 2.12 14.63 -7.72
CA ASN A 6 2.40 15.27 -6.44
C ASN A 6 1.65 14.56 -5.28
N ASP A 7 0.38 14.21 -5.48
CA ASP A 7 -0.40 13.40 -4.53
C ASP A 7 0.26 12.04 -4.24
N ILE A 8 0.73 11.33 -5.28
CA ILE A 8 1.40 10.03 -5.16
C ILE A 8 2.74 10.18 -4.44
N ALA A 9 3.56 11.16 -4.80
CA ALA A 9 4.83 11.43 -4.12
C ALA A 9 4.63 11.78 -2.63
N TRP A 10 3.60 12.58 -2.32
CA TRP A 10 3.21 12.90 -0.95
C TRP A 10 2.73 11.66 -0.18
N GLN A 11 1.91 10.79 -0.80
CA GLN A 11 1.48 9.53 -0.18
C GLN A 11 2.66 8.59 0.09
N ALA A 12 3.62 8.51 -0.84
CA ALA A 12 4.84 7.74 -0.66
C ALA A 12 5.71 8.28 0.48
N HIS A 13 5.81 9.61 0.63
CA HIS A 13 6.47 10.26 1.77
C HIS A 13 5.77 9.95 3.12
N GLN A 14 4.44 9.82 3.15
CA GLN A 14 3.72 9.33 4.35
C GLN A 14 3.94 7.82 4.63
N GLY A 15 4.68 7.10 3.78
CA GLY A 15 4.93 5.66 3.95
C GLY A 15 3.89 4.74 3.29
N SER A 16 3.05 5.26 2.38
CA SER A 16 2.12 4.42 1.61
C SER A 16 2.88 3.46 0.70
N VAL A 17 2.95 2.18 1.09
CA VAL A 17 3.65 1.11 0.36
C VAL A 17 3.18 1.03 -1.11
N ALA A 18 1.88 1.19 -1.37
CA ALA A 18 1.33 1.19 -2.72
C ALA A 18 1.84 2.38 -3.56
N ALA A 19 1.95 3.57 -2.97
CA ALA A 19 2.49 4.74 -3.67
C ALA A 19 4.01 4.63 -3.88
N ILE A 20 4.76 4.04 -2.93
CA ILE A 20 6.19 3.75 -3.08
C ILE A 20 6.42 2.75 -4.23
N ILE A 21 5.65 1.67 -4.28
CA ILE A 21 5.67 0.71 -5.41
C ILE A 21 5.34 1.42 -6.73
N GLN A 22 4.36 2.32 -6.74
CA GLN A 22 4.02 3.07 -7.95
C GLN A 22 5.18 3.95 -8.43
N VAL A 23 5.77 4.79 -7.57
CA VAL A 23 6.91 5.64 -7.94
C VAL A 23 8.12 4.80 -8.35
N LEU A 24 8.41 3.69 -7.67
CA LEU A 24 9.50 2.79 -8.07
C LEU A 24 9.27 2.22 -9.47
N ASN A 25 8.07 1.71 -9.78
CA ASN A 25 7.74 1.21 -11.12
C ASN A 25 7.84 2.34 -12.18
N GLU A 26 7.32 3.54 -11.91
CA GLU A 26 7.41 4.68 -12.82
C GLU A 26 8.86 5.14 -13.08
N ARG A 27 9.76 5.02 -12.09
CA ARG A 27 11.19 5.39 -12.21
C ARG A 27 12.07 4.27 -12.78
N LEU A 28 11.64 3.01 -12.66
CA LEU A 28 12.39 1.83 -13.10
C LEU A 28 11.89 1.24 -14.45
N VAL A 29 10.81 1.78 -15.01
CA VAL A 29 10.25 1.35 -16.33
C VAL A 29 11.29 1.34 -17.46
N MET A 30 12.23 2.30 -17.48
CA MET A 30 13.32 2.35 -18.47
C MET A 30 14.42 1.29 -18.27
N SER A 31 14.42 0.59 -17.13
CA SER A 31 15.25 -0.59 -16.87
C SER A 31 14.48 -1.91 -17.08
N SER A 32 13.20 -1.85 -17.50
CA SER A 32 12.28 -2.99 -17.59
C SER A 32 12.06 -3.76 -16.29
N VAL A 33 12.39 -3.17 -15.13
CA VAL A 33 12.24 -3.78 -13.81
C VAL A 33 10.85 -3.48 -13.25
N ARG A 34 10.09 -4.53 -12.95
CA ARG A 34 8.86 -4.48 -12.16
C ARG A 34 9.21 -4.54 -10.68
N THR A 35 8.52 -3.76 -9.85
CA THR A 35 8.65 -3.84 -8.38
C THR A 35 7.36 -4.24 -7.70
N ARG A 36 7.51 -5.00 -6.60
CA ARG A 36 6.46 -5.44 -5.68
C ARG A 36 7.00 -5.29 -4.26
N ALA A 37 6.19 -4.90 -3.29
CA ALA A 37 6.68 -4.77 -1.92
C ALA A 37 5.64 -5.12 -0.86
N VAL A 38 6.11 -5.53 0.31
CA VAL A 38 5.35 -5.77 1.53
C VAL A 38 6.12 -5.13 2.70
N PHE A 39 5.44 -4.40 3.57
CA PHE A 39 6.06 -3.86 4.80
C PHE A 39 5.76 -4.79 5.97
N VAL A 40 6.80 -5.35 6.58
CA VAL A 40 6.71 -6.38 7.62
C VAL A 40 7.88 -6.24 8.60
N ASN A 41 7.63 -6.42 9.90
CA ASN A 41 8.64 -6.36 10.96
C ASN A 41 9.53 -5.08 10.94
N GLY A 42 8.97 -3.95 10.49
CA GLY A 42 9.69 -2.66 10.37
C GLY A 42 10.60 -2.53 9.14
N VAL A 43 10.60 -3.52 8.24
CA VAL A 43 11.38 -3.55 6.99
C VAL A 43 10.43 -3.55 5.80
N LEU A 44 10.72 -2.73 4.78
CA LEU A 44 10.08 -2.87 3.48
C LEU A 44 10.80 -3.99 2.71
N GLN A 45 10.15 -5.15 2.61
CA GLN A 45 10.58 -6.22 1.71
C GLN A 45 10.21 -5.81 0.29
N LEU A 46 11.20 -5.44 -0.50
CA LEU A 46 11.07 -5.05 -1.90
C LEU A 46 11.55 -6.20 -2.79
N LEU A 47 10.79 -6.52 -3.82
CA LEU A 47 11.11 -7.51 -4.83
C LEU A 47 11.18 -6.83 -6.20
N CYS A 48 12.31 -7.03 -6.88
CA CYS A 48 12.58 -6.58 -8.24
C CYS A 48 12.53 -7.78 -9.19
N GLU A 49 11.60 -7.74 -10.15
CA GLU A 49 11.37 -8.79 -11.15
C GLU A 49 11.64 -8.22 -12.56
N ALA A 50 12.47 -8.89 -13.36
CA ALA A 50 12.76 -8.50 -14.75
C ALA A 50 12.95 -9.74 -15.65
N ALA A 51 13.13 -9.54 -16.96
CA ALA A 51 13.22 -10.62 -17.93
C ALA A 51 14.61 -11.26 -18.00
N THR A 52 15.68 -10.49 -17.71
CA THR A 52 17.07 -10.95 -17.81
C THR A 52 17.90 -10.57 -16.57
N VAL A 53 19.06 -11.20 -16.39
CA VAL A 53 19.93 -10.98 -15.21
C VAL A 53 20.59 -9.60 -15.25
N GLU A 54 20.91 -9.10 -16.44
CA GLU A 54 21.57 -7.82 -16.68
C GLU A 54 20.66 -6.63 -16.32
N GLN A 55 19.33 -6.82 -16.40
CA GLN A 55 18.32 -5.86 -15.94
C GLN A 55 18.24 -5.78 -14.40
N LEU A 56 18.80 -6.78 -13.70
CA LEU A 56 18.78 -6.92 -12.24
C LEU A 56 20.19 -6.83 -11.63
N GLU A 57 21.14 -6.24 -12.36
CA GLU A 57 22.53 -6.11 -11.95
C GLU A 57 22.65 -5.24 -10.67
N GLN A 58 23.29 -5.79 -9.63
CA GLN A 58 23.21 -5.24 -8.27
C GLN A 58 23.86 -3.85 -8.15
N SER A 59 24.98 -3.60 -8.83
CA SER A 59 25.74 -2.36 -8.66
C SER A 59 25.06 -1.14 -9.29
N THR A 60 24.25 -1.31 -10.33
CA THR A 60 23.42 -0.25 -10.91
C THR A 60 22.04 -0.15 -10.27
N LEU A 61 21.41 -1.27 -9.90
CA LEU A 61 20.03 -1.29 -9.43
C LEU A 61 19.88 -0.82 -7.98
N VAL A 62 20.77 -1.22 -7.06
CA VAL A 62 20.68 -0.83 -5.63
C VAL A 62 20.85 0.69 -5.44
N PRO A 63 21.88 1.37 -5.99
CA PRO A 63 22.02 2.81 -5.84
C PRO A 63 20.87 3.60 -6.47
N LYS A 64 20.33 3.13 -7.60
CA LYS A 64 19.17 3.75 -8.27
C LYS A 64 17.91 3.68 -7.40
N ILE A 65 17.67 2.54 -6.73
CA ILE A 65 16.56 2.40 -5.77
C ILE A 65 16.79 3.25 -4.52
N GLN A 66 18.01 3.27 -3.98
CA GLN A 66 18.35 4.11 -2.84
C GLN A 66 18.10 5.60 -3.16
N GLN A 67 18.57 6.10 -4.31
CA GLN A 67 18.33 7.47 -4.76
C GLN A 67 16.83 7.80 -4.86
N ILE A 68 16.00 6.88 -5.36
CA ILE A 68 14.54 7.08 -5.43
C ILE A 68 13.95 7.16 -4.02
N LEU A 69 14.30 6.24 -3.13
CA LEU A 69 13.76 6.18 -1.77
C LEU A 69 14.22 7.36 -0.90
N ASP A 70 15.49 7.76 -0.98
CA ASP A 70 16.01 8.95 -0.30
C ASP A 70 15.33 10.23 -0.81
N SER A 71 14.98 10.31 -2.11
CA SER A 71 14.21 11.45 -2.67
C SER A 71 12.73 11.48 -2.22
N LEU A 72 12.17 10.35 -1.79
CA LEU A 72 10.81 10.24 -1.23
C LEU A 72 10.82 10.42 0.30
N ALA A 73 11.93 10.11 0.96
CA ALA A 73 12.13 10.16 2.40
C ALA A 73 10.95 9.64 3.24
N PRO A 74 10.52 8.37 3.10
CA PRO A 74 9.31 7.88 3.77
C PRO A 74 9.43 7.95 5.30
N ARG A 75 8.46 8.58 5.96
CA ARG A 75 8.53 8.89 7.41
C ARG A 75 8.63 7.68 8.31
N HIS A 76 8.04 6.56 7.91
CA HIS A 76 7.89 5.36 8.73
C HIS A 76 8.63 4.12 8.19
N ILE A 77 9.45 4.28 7.14
CA ILE A 77 10.24 3.19 6.55
C ILE A 77 11.70 3.63 6.53
N ARG A 78 12.53 2.96 7.35
CA ARG A 78 13.97 3.24 7.46
C ARG A 78 14.85 2.12 6.90
N ARG A 79 14.36 0.88 6.92
CA ARG A 79 15.05 -0.31 6.43
C ARG A 79 14.31 -0.87 5.22
N VAL A 80 15.03 -1.16 4.15
CA VAL A 80 14.47 -1.75 2.92
C VAL A 80 15.35 -2.91 2.51
N ASN A 81 14.81 -4.12 2.47
CA ASN A 81 15.51 -5.28 1.92
C ASN A 81 15.11 -5.44 0.45
N ILE A 82 16.09 -5.30 -0.44
CA ILE A 82 15.92 -5.38 -1.89
C ILE A 82 16.30 -6.79 -2.33
N ASN A 83 15.34 -7.51 -2.88
CA ASN A 83 15.46 -8.88 -3.36
C ASN A 83 15.31 -8.87 -4.89
N SER A 84 16.10 -9.63 -5.64
CA SER A 84 16.02 -9.69 -7.10
C SER A 84 15.77 -11.11 -7.62
N ARG A 85 14.92 -11.25 -8.65
CA ARG A 85 14.72 -12.53 -9.34
C ARG A 85 14.21 -12.36 -10.77
N ILE A 86 14.43 -13.36 -11.61
CA ILE A 86 13.77 -13.42 -12.93
C ILE A 86 12.25 -13.52 -12.75
N VAL A 87 11.50 -12.82 -13.59
CA VAL A 87 10.04 -12.69 -13.51
C VAL A 87 9.33 -14.05 -13.57
N LYS A 88 8.41 -14.27 -12.61
CA LYS A 88 7.49 -15.42 -12.58
C LYS A 88 6.05 -14.90 -12.69
N GLU A 89 5.28 -15.42 -13.65
CA GLU A 89 4.01 -14.79 -14.07
C GLU A 89 2.87 -14.94 -13.03
N GLU A 90 2.76 -16.10 -12.37
CA GLU A 90 1.57 -16.50 -11.59
C GLU A 90 1.79 -16.69 -10.07
N GLN A 91 2.54 -15.79 -9.42
CA GLN A 91 2.79 -15.91 -7.97
C GLN A 91 2.29 -14.73 -7.15
N LEU A 92 1.40 -15.01 -6.20
CA LEU A 92 0.85 -14.03 -5.25
C LEU A 92 1.61 -14.01 -3.91
N LEU A 93 2.06 -15.18 -3.42
CA LEU A 93 2.70 -15.39 -2.11
C LEU A 93 4.24 -15.50 -2.24
N TRP A 94 4.85 -14.47 -2.82
CA TRP A 94 6.28 -14.45 -3.16
C TRP A 94 7.19 -14.34 -1.92
N LEU A 95 6.69 -13.76 -0.83
CA LEU A 95 7.48 -13.54 0.39
C LEU A 95 7.60 -14.83 1.22
N GLU A 96 6.50 -15.59 1.30
CA GLU A 96 6.45 -16.93 1.89
C GLU A 96 7.26 -17.95 1.07
N GLU A 97 7.45 -17.71 -0.23
CA GLU A 97 8.35 -18.46 -1.10
C GLU A 97 9.81 -18.21 -0.66
N ILE A 98 10.28 -16.96 -0.68
CA ILE A 98 11.67 -16.58 -0.32
C ILE A 98 12.03 -17.06 1.09
N HIS A 99 11.16 -16.86 2.09
CA HIS A 99 11.43 -17.27 3.47
C HIS A 99 11.58 -18.80 3.67
N ARG A 100 11.26 -19.63 2.68
CA ARG A 100 11.47 -21.10 2.72
C ARG A 100 12.78 -21.54 2.09
N ASP A 101 13.25 -20.82 1.07
CA ASP A 101 14.44 -21.14 0.29
C ASP A 101 14.92 -19.86 -0.42
N THR A 102 15.72 -19.06 0.29
CA THR A 102 16.26 -17.79 -0.19
C THR A 102 17.21 -18.00 -1.37
N ASP A 103 18.08 -19.00 -1.25
CA ASP A 103 19.29 -19.15 -2.07
C ASP A 103 18.97 -19.65 -3.49
N ASN A 104 17.94 -20.49 -3.67
CA ASN A 104 17.54 -20.96 -5.00
C ASN A 104 16.50 -20.06 -5.70
N GLN A 105 15.99 -19.02 -5.03
CA GLN A 105 14.90 -18.18 -5.55
C GLN A 105 15.29 -16.76 -5.91
N LEU A 106 16.39 -16.26 -5.34
CA LEU A 106 16.89 -14.92 -5.58
C LEU A 106 18.22 -14.97 -6.35
N LEU A 107 18.44 -13.96 -7.19
CA LEU A 107 19.76 -13.70 -7.78
C LEU A 107 20.67 -13.01 -6.75
N TRP A 108 20.09 -12.16 -5.89
CA TRP A 108 20.72 -11.57 -4.71
C TRP A 108 19.67 -10.95 -3.77
N SER A 109 20.09 -10.68 -2.52
CA SER A 109 19.35 -9.90 -1.53
C SER A 109 20.28 -8.87 -0.89
N GLN A 110 19.80 -7.64 -0.69
CA GLN A 110 20.58 -6.54 -0.12
C GLN A 110 19.70 -5.65 0.75
N GLU A 111 19.98 -5.57 2.05
CA GLU A 111 19.38 -4.55 2.91
C GLU A 111 20.07 -3.20 2.75
N ILE A 112 19.29 -2.12 2.63
CA ILE A 112 19.73 -0.73 2.69
C ILE A 112 18.97 0.05 3.77
N THR A 113 19.62 1.08 4.29
CA THR A 113 18.99 2.10 5.14
C THR A 113 18.63 3.31 4.27
N VAL A 114 17.39 3.78 4.38
CA VAL A 114 16.91 4.98 3.68
C VAL A 114 17.20 6.22 4.53
N SER A 115 17.81 7.21 3.90
CA SER A 115 18.19 8.48 4.52
C SER A 115 16.95 9.34 4.76
N GLN A 116 16.62 9.62 6.02
CA GLN A 116 15.65 10.67 6.33
C GLN A 116 16.39 12.02 6.34
N PRO A 117 15.89 13.08 5.67
CA PRO A 117 16.52 14.39 5.69
C PRO A 117 16.47 14.97 7.10
N ASP A 118 17.63 15.14 7.72
CA ASP A 118 17.76 15.63 9.10
C ASP A 118 17.15 17.03 9.26
N LEU A 119 15.90 17.09 9.74
CA LEU A 119 15.19 18.31 10.10
C LEU A 119 15.97 19.15 11.16
N PHE A 120 16.93 18.52 11.85
CA PHE A 120 17.81 19.16 12.82
C PHE A 120 18.87 20.09 12.20
N LYS A 121 19.16 20.01 10.88
CA LYS A 121 20.11 20.94 10.24
C LYS A 121 19.62 22.40 10.21
N TRP A 122 18.33 22.64 10.45
CA TRP A 122 17.78 24.00 10.63
C TRP A 122 17.98 24.57 12.04
N LEU A 123 18.37 23.75 13.02
CA LEU A 123 18.53 24.16 14.44
C LEU A 123 19.98 24.44 14.85
N ILE A 124 20.93 24.47 13.90
CA ILE A 124 22.29 24.93 14.12
C ILE A 124 22.44 26.32 13.48
N PRO A 125 22.18 27.43 14.22
CA PRO A 125 22.67 28.73 13.79
C PRO A 125 24.21 28.70 13.77
N ASP A 126 24.80 29.38 12.79
CA ASP A 126 26.26 29.43 12.65
C ASP A 126 26.88 30.17 13.85
N LEU A 127 27.63 29.42 14.66
CA LEU A 127 28.36 29.93 15.82
C LEU A 127 29.88 29.79 15.61
N THR A 128 30.33 30.00 14.38
CA THR A 128 31.72 29.77 13.95
C THR A 128 32.45 31.00 13.39
N GLU A 129 31.88 32.21 13.52
CA GLU A 129 32.57 33.49 13.24
C GLU A 129 32.72 34.40 14.47
N ALA A 130 33.49 33.96 15.49
CA ALA A 130 33.66 34.75 16.72
C ALA A 130 35.05 34.67 17.40
N ASP A 131 36.15 34.34 16.70
CA ASP A 131 37.47 34.33 17.36
C ASP A 131 38.71 34.68 16.49
N THR A 132 38.65 35.79 15.71
CA THR A 132 39.87 36.42 15.16
C THR A 132 39.80 37.96 15.06
N LYS A 133 40.02 38.68 16.17
CA LYS A 133 40.93 39.86 16.26
C LYS A 133 40.87 40.56 17.62
N SER A 134 41.97 40.49 18.36
CA SER A 134 42.22 41.36 19.51
C SER A 134 42.62 42.77 19.06
N ARG A 135 41.85 43.81 19.42
CA ARG A 135 42.35 45.19 19.54
C ARG A 135 41.50 46.04 20.49
N LYS A 136 42.09 46.53 21.58
CA LYS A 136 41.53 47.59 22.44
C LYS A 136 41.60 48.94 21.69
N PRO A 137 40.68 49.90 21.92
CA PRO A 137 40.99 50.90 22.97
C PRO A 137 39.79 51.47 23.78
N ILE A 138 40.06 51.69 25.07
CA ILE A 138 39.80 52.92 25.86
C ILE A 138 38.43 53.66 25.69
N LEU A 139 37.57 53.45 26.70
CA LEU A 139 36.86 54.46 27.52
C LEU A 139 36.46 55.84 26.90
N ALA A 140 35.15 56.06 26.72
CA ALA A 140 34.51 57.38 26.86
C ALA A 140 33.01 57.27 27.23
N LYS A 141 32.51 58.23 28.01
CA LYS A 141 31.11 58.48 28.46
C LYS A 141 31.09 59.98 28.88
N PRO A 142 30.05 60.82 28.66
CA PRO A 142 28.61 60.56 28.91
C PRO A 142 27.59 61.22 27.95
N GLN A 143 26.29 61.10 28.30
CA GLN A 143 25.15 62.00 27.95
C GLN A 143 24.72 62.07 26.45
N SER A 144 23.46 62.35 26.10
CA SER A 144 22.15 62.34 26.80
C SER A 144 21.05 62.47 25.73
N LEU A 145 19.85 61.88 25.84
CA LEU A 145 18.64 62.41 26.52
C LEU A 145 17.45 61.49 26.20
N LEU A 146 16.39 61.49 27.03
CA LEU A 146 15.04 60.93 26.75
C LEU A 146 14.99 59.38 26.54
N LYS A 147 13.96 58.63 26.97
CA LYS A 147 12.77 58.91 27.82
C LYS A 147 12.30 57.58 28.47
N ASN A 148 12.01 57.61 29.78
CA ASN A 148 11.38 56.52 30.56
C ASN A 148 9.84 56.76 30.61
N PRO A 149 8.96 55.85 31.14
CA PRO A 149 9.21 54.52 31.69
C PRO A 149 8.19 53.40 31.30
N ASP A 150 8.48 52.20 31.81
CA ASP A 150 7.53 51.23 32.42
C ASP A 150 6.68 50.23 31.60
N GLN A 151 6.19 49.22 32.37
CA GLN A 151 5.32 48.08 32.02
C GLN A 151 5.97 46.95 31.16
N GLY A 152 5.84 45.67 31.53
CA GLY A 152 5.28 45.08 32.74
C GLY A 152 5.50 43.55 32.82
N LYS A 153 5.65 42.99 34.03
CA LYS A 153 5.85 41.54 34.24
C LYS A 153 4.53 40.81 34.49
N ILE A 154 4.15 39.90 33.60
CA ILE A 154 3.10 38.88 33.82
C ILE A 154 3.64 37.56 33.24
N SER A 155 4.17 36.62 34.03
CA SER A 155 3.50 35.75 35.02
C SER A 155 2.72 34.60 34.37
N ILE A 156 3.33 33.41 34.36
CA ILE A 156 2.73 32.17 33.85
C ILE A 156 1.85 31.56 34.94
N LYS A 157 0.54 31.48 34.73
CA LYS A 157 -0.33 30.51 35.43
C LYS A 157 -1.68 30.29 34.74
N THR A 158 -1.95 29.03 34.43
CA THR A 158 -3.29 28.39 34.28
C THR A 158 -4.40 29.11 33.52
N LEU A 159 -4.76 28.54 32.35
CA LEU A 159 -6.16 28.24 32.06
C LEU A 159 -6.29 26.77 31.62
N VAL A 160 -6.95 25.96 32.43
CA VAL A 160 -7.42 24.61 32.07
C VAL A 160 -8.87 24.52 32.52
N ILE A 161 -9.77 24.28 31.57
CA ILE A 161 -11.17 23.80 31.64
C ILE A 161 -11.76 24.14 30.25
N GLY A 162 -12.36 23.22 29.48
CA GLY A 162 -12.37 21.76 29.63
C GLY A 162 -13.44 21.11 28.74
N VAL A 163 -13.07 20.06 27.98
CA VAL A 163 -14.03 19.14 27.34
C VAL A 163 -13.50 17.71 27.45
N SER A 164 -13.67 17.10 28.62
CA SER A 164 -13.33 15.69 28.89
C SER A 164 -14.61 14.90 29.09
N GLY A 165 -15.07 14.17 28.06
CA GLY A 165 -16.31 13.40 28.16
C GLY A 165 -16.77 12.77 26.84
N LEU A 166 -16.03 11.77 26.34
CA LEU A 166 -16.55 10.73 25.41
C LEU A 166 -15.49 9.65 25.10
N SER A 167 -14.21 10.01 24.98
CA SER A 167 -13.13 9.09 24.57
C SER A 167 -12.90 7.92 25.54
N SER A 168 -12.95 8.16 26.85
CA SER A 168 -12.46 7.18 27.85
C SER A 168 -13.28 5.88 27.96
N VAL A 169 -14.50 5.83 27.43
CA VAL A 169 -15.35 4.62 27.46
C VAL A 169 -14.95 3.63 26.38
N ILE A 170 -14.48 4.13 25.22
CA ILE A 170 -14.18 3.31 24.04
C ILE A 170 -12.92 2.45 24.26
N LEU A 171 -11.93 2.98 24.99
CA LEU A 171 -10.67 2.29 25.29
C LEU A 171 -10.83 1.12 26.29
N LEU A 172 -11.80 1.20 27.20
CA LEU A 172 -12.08 0.13 28.17
C LEU A 172 -12.76 -1.09 27.51
N ALA A 173 -13.53 -0.88 26.43
CA ALA A 173 -14.20 -1.99 25.73
C ALA A 173 -13.23 -2.91 24.98
N TRP A 174 -12.17 -2.36 24.38
CA TRP A 174 -11.19 -3.14 23.60
C TRP A 174 -10.20 -3.95 24.45
N LEU A 175 -10.13 -3.69 25.75
CA LEU A 175 -9.17 -4.31 26.66
C LEU A 175 -9.65 -5.63 27.31
N LEU A 176 -10.92 -6.01 27.14
CA LEU A 176 -11.44 -7.30 27.63
C LEU A 176 -11.48 -8.39 26.53
N ASP A 177 -11.78 -8.01 25.29
CA ASP A 177 -12.00 -8.96 24.18
C ASP A 177 -10.72 -9.69 23.72
N SER A 178 -9.55 -9.17 24.11
CA SER A 178 -8.23 -9.73 23.76
C SER A 178 -7.65 -10.73 24.77
N TRP A 179 -8.36 -11.03 25.88
CA TRP A 179 -7.82 -11.86 26.97
C TRP A 179 -8.70 -13.04 27.41
N LEU A 180 -9.80 -13.31 26.73
CA LEU A 180 -10.67 -14.47 26.96
C LEU A 180 -11.34 -14.90 25.65
N GLY A 181 -11.00 -16.00 24.98
CA GLY A 181 -10.11 -17.09 25.34
C GLY A 181 -10.64 -18.39 24.72
N ASN A 182 -10.24 -18.71 23.49
CA ASN A 182 -10.59 -19.97 22.84
C ASN A 182 -9.82 -21.13 23.48
N PRO A 183 -10.51 -22.11 24.08
CA PRO A 183 -10.17 -23.50 23.73
C PRO A 183 -11.38 -24.44 23.59
N LEU A 184 -11.21 -25.41 22.69
CA LEU A 184 -11.79 -26.76 22.71
C LEU A 184 -13.32 -26.93 22.73
N LYS A 185 -13.86 -27.37 21.58
CA LYS A 185 -14.89 -28.43 21.55
C LYS A 185 -14.80 -29.28 20.28
N ASP A 186 -13.65 -29.95 20.15
CA ASP A 186 -13.59 -31.25 19.48
C ASP A 186 -14.14 -32.33 20.45
N LEU A 187 -14.28 -33.60 20.00
CA LEU A 187 -15.09 -34.70 20.56
C LEU A 187 -16.58 -34.58 20.18
N SER A 188 -17.24 -35.54 19.53
CA SER A 188 -17.05 -37.01 19.59
C SER A 188 -17.34 -37.75 18.26
N PRO A 189 -16.84 -38.99 18.07
CA PRO A 189 -17.12 -39.84 16.90
C PRO A 189 -18.39 -40.72 17.10
N PHE A 190 -18.81 -41.48 16.07
CA PHE A 190 -18.98 -42.95 16.14
C PHE A 190 -19.33 -43.59 14.76
N THR A 191 -18.99 -44.89 14.64
CA THR A 191 -19.38 -45.93 13.64
C THR A 191 -20.75 -45.75 12.95
N GLY A 192 -20.96 -46.06 11.66
CA GLY A 192 -20.77 -47.35 10.94
C GLY A 192 -22.14 -47.83 10.40
N SER A 193 -22.34 -48.67 9.36
CA SER A 193 -21.46 -49.49 8.49
C SER A 193 -22.18 -49.84 7.17
N GLN A 194 -21.44 -50.39 6.17
CA GLN A 194 -21.77 -51.41 5.13
C GLN A 194 -23.24 -51.62 4.63
N SER A 195 -23.54 -51.98 3.37
CA SER A 195 -22.78 -52.47 2.18
C SER A 195 -23.58 -52.09 0.89
N SER A 196 -23.37 -52.46 -0.38
CA SER A 196 -22.56 -53.47 -1.15
C SER A 196 -22.05 -52.81 -2.47
N GLN A 197 -21.23 -53.35 -3.39
CA GLN A 197 -20.88 -54.70 -3.90
C GLN A 197 -21.94 -55.36 -4.84
N THR A 198 -21.64 -55.82 -6.08
CA THR A 198 -20.37 -55.87 -6.86
C THR A 198 -20.64 -55.90 -8.39
N ALA A 199 -19.59 -55.64 -9.19
CA ALA A 199 -19.47 -55.73 -10.67
C ALA A 199 -19.97 -54.50 -11.46
N ASN A 200 -19.42 -54.10 -12.62
CA ASN A 200 -18.18 -54.46 -13.34
C ASN A 200 -17.79 -53.29 -14.31
N GLN A 201 -16.64 -53.20 -14.99
CA GLN A 201 -15.48 -54.10 -15.19
C GLN A 201 -14.17 -53.26 -15.32
N SER A 202 -13.07 -53.82 -15.84
CA SER A 202 -11.71 -53.20 -15.99
C SER A 202 -10.86 -54.04 -16.99
N PRO A 203 -9.57 -53.75 -17.33
CA PRO A 203 -8.62 -52.69 -16.89
C PRO A 203 -7.94 -51.95 -18.10
N PRO A 204 -6.82 -51.17 -18.00
CA PRO A 204 -6.02 -50.81 -16.82
C PRO A 204 -5.72 -49.30 -16.58
N GLN A 205 -5.10 -49.10 -15.41
CA GLN A 205 -4.47 -47.91 -14.78
C GLN A 205 -3.74 -46.92 -15.72
N LEU A 206 -3.55 -45.65 -15.37
CA LEU A 206 -3.02 -45.16 -14.07
C LEU A 206 -3.45 -43.71 -13.76
N LEU A 207 -4.11 -43.45 -12.63
CA LEU A 207 -4.43 -42.07 -12.20
C LEU A 207 -4.60 -41.93 -10.67
N ASN A 208 -3.57 -41.44 -9.98
CA ASN A 208 -3.65 -41.06 -8.55
C ASN A 208 -3.78 -39.54 -8.40
N ARG A 209 -4.97 -39.05 -7.99
CA ARG A 209 -5.17 -37.70 -7.45
C ARG A 209 -6.33 -37.74 -6.44
N PRO A 210 -6.19 -37.18 -5.22
CA PRO A 210 -7.27 -37.15 -4.24
C PRO A 210 -8.44 -36.28 -4.72
N PRO A 211 -9.67 -36.48 -4.20
CA PRO A 211 -10.83 -35.72 -4.61
C PRO A 211 -10.71 -34.25 -4.20
N SER A 212 -10.57 -33.37 -5.19
CA SER A 212 -10.75 -31.93 -4.99
C SER A 212 -12.14 -31.68 -4.43
N GLN A 213 -12.24 -31.12 -3.23
CA GLN A 213 -13.48 -30.50 -2.77
C GLN A 213 -13.74 -29.27 -3.64
N SER A 214 -14.52 -29.47 -4.70
CA SER A 214 -15.05 -28.38 -5.51
C SER A 214 -16.02 -27.58 -4.66
N PHE A 215 -15.53 -26.52 -4.03
CA PHE A 215 -16.38 -25.42 -3.61
C PHE A 215 -17.16 -24.99 -4.86
N SER A 216 -18.46 -25.29 -4.88
CA SER A 216 -19.38 -24.82 -5.90
C SER A 216 -19.57 -23.32 -5.71
N ILE A 217 -18.62 -22.54 -6.21
CA ILE A 217 -18.76 -21.09 -6.37
C ILE A 217 -20.04 -20.88 -7.16
N PRO A 218 -21.08 -20.24 -6.61
CA PRO A 218 -22.29 -19.98 -7.37
C PRO A 218 -21.92 -19.12 -8.59
N SER A 219 -22.45 -19.47 -9.76
CA SER A 219 -22.37 -18.61 -10.95
C SER A 219 -22.96 -17.21 -10.72
N ASP A 220 -23.74 -17.10 -9.64
CA ASP A 220 -24.65 -16.02 -9.33
C ASP A 220 -24.13 -15.11 -8.21
N ASP A 221 -22.89 -15.30 -7.71
CA ASP A 221 -22.30 -14.36 -6.74
C ASP A 221 -22.14 -12.95 -7.38
N PRO A 222 -22.89 -11.93 -6.91
CA PRO A 222 -22.79 -10.58 -7.44
C PRO A 222 -21.40 -9.95 -7.26
N PHE A 223 -20.61 -10.38 -6.27
CA PHE A 223 -19.24 -9.88 -6.06
C PHE A 223 -18.29 -10.40 -7.15
N VAL A 224 -18.20 -11.72 -7.36
CA VAL A 224 -17.39 -12.30 -8.44
C VAL A 224 -17.87 -11.83 -9.82
N ALA A 225 -19.19 -11.75 -10.06
CA ALA A 225 -19.75 -11.28 -11.32
C ALA A 225 -19.36 -9.83 -11.65
N SER A 226 -19.43 -8.92 -10.66
CA SER A 226 -19.01 -7.53 -10.84
C SER A 226 -17.50 -7.35 -10.99
N VAL A 227 -16.67 -8.10 -10.26
CA VAL A 227 -15.21 -8.05 -10.43
C VAL A 227 -14.80 -8.51 -11.84
N ARG A 228 -15.42 -9.58 -12.36
CA ARG A 228 -15.19 -10.03 -13.74
C ARG A 228 -15.52 -8.94 -14.75
N LEU A 229 -16.67 -8.28 -14.62
CA LEU A 229 -17.10 -7.23 -15.54
C LEU A 229 -16.25 -5.94 -15.40
N ALA A 230 -15.83 -5.59 -14.18
CA ALA A 230 -14.89 -4.50 -13.92
C ALA A 230 -13.52 -4.75 -14.58
N ASN A 231 -13.02 -5.98 -14.57
CA ASN A 231 -11.77 -6.34 -15.24
C ASN A 231 -11.91 -6.29 -16.77
N GLN A 232 -13.03 -6.77 -17.33
CA GLN A 232 -13.35 -6.62 -18.76
C GLN A 232 -13.42 -5.15 -19.18
N ALA A 233 -14.12 -4.31 -18.41
CA ALA A 233 -14.18 -2.87 -18.62
C ALA A 233 -12.78 -2.22 -18.54
N THR A 234 -11.96 -2.59 -17.55
CA THR A 234 -10.57 -2.10 -17.42
C THR A 234 -9.70 -2.46 -18.62
N THR A 235 -9.91 -3.61 -19.25
CA THR A 235 -9.20 -3.99 -20.48
C THR A 235 -9.73 -3.22 -21.69
N ALA A 236 -11.05 -3.18 -21.91
CA ALA A 236 -11.67 -2.47 -23.02
C ALA A 236 -11.35 -0.96 -23.02
N GLY A 237 -11.27 -0.34 -21.83
CA GLY A 237 -10.92 1.07 -21.67
C GLY A 237 -9.48 1.44 -22.06
N LYS A 238 -8.60 0.46 -22.31
CA LYS A 238 -7.25 0.71 -22.88
C LYS A 238 -7.27 0.90 -24.40
N THR A 239 -8.30 0.40 -25.07
CA THR A 239 -8.44 0.38 -26.53
C THR A 239 -9.71 1.08 -27.03
N ALA A 240 -10.45 1.74 -26.14
CA ALA A 240 -11.63 2.52 -26.48
C ALA A 240 -11.22 3.83 -27.18
N ILE A 241 -11.65 3.99 -28.43
CA ILE A 241 -11.38 5.17 -29.26
C ILE A 241 -12.70 5.85 -29.63
N THR A 242 -13.71 5.08 -30.06
CA THR A 242 -14.97 5.63 -30.57
C THR A 242 -15.96 5.96 -29.47
N SER A 243 -16.84 6.96 -29.70
CA SER A 243 -17.91 7.32 -28.77
C SER A 243 -18.76 6.10 -28.34
N THR A 244 -19.04 5.18 -29.27
CA THR A 244 -19.77 3.93 -28.99
C THR A 244 -19.03 3.01 -28.02
N GLN A 245 -17.71 2.83 -28.19
CA GLN A 245 -16.88 2.03 -27.27
C GLN A 245 -16.84 2.65 -25.87
N TRP A 246 -16.81 3.99 -25.76
CA TRP A 246 -16.88 4.69 -24.49
C TRP A 246 -18.27 4.56 -23.81
N LEU A 247 -19.37 4.51 -24.58
CA LEU A 247 -20.71 4.22 -24.04
C LEU A 247 -20.86 2.78 -23.56
N GLU A 248 -20.33 1.80 -24.32
CA GLU A 248 -20.33 0.40 -23.91
C GLU A 248 -19.50 0.20 -22.64
N LEU A 249 -18.33 0.84 -22.57
CA LEU A 249 -17.48 0.86 -21.37
C LEU A 249 -18.23 1.44 -20.16
N ALA A 250 -18.97 2.53 -20.34
CA ALA A 250 -19.80 3.11 -19.29
C ALA A 250 -20.89 2.13 -18.82
N ALA A 251 -21.61 1.50 -19.74
CA ALA A 251 -22.66 0.52 -19.42
C ALA A 251 -22.11 -0.69 -18.65
N ASN A 252 -20.90 -1.15 -19.00
CA ASN A 252 -20.22 -2.24 -18.28
C ASN A 252 -19.76 -1.81 -16.88
N TRP A 253 -19.22 -0.60 -16.70
CA TRP A 253 -18.93 -0.05 -15.37
C TRP A 253 -20.18 0.15 -14.51
N GLN A 254 -21.28 0.60 -15.11
CA GLN A 254 -22.56 0.78 -14.42
C GLN A 254 -23.09 -0.56 -13.92
N ARG A 255 -23.20 -1.57 -14.81
CA ARG A 255 -23.64 -2.91 -14.43
C ARG A 255 -22.72 -3.57 -13.38
N ALA A 256 -21.41 -3.27 -13.38
CA ALA A 256 -20.50 -3.71 -12.33
C ALA A 256 -20.75 -3.00 -10.97
N SER A 257 -21.07 -1.71 -10.98
CA SER A 257 -21.54 -0.97 -9.79
C SER A 257 -22.81 -1.58 -9.21
N ASP A 258 -23.77 -1.88 -10.09
CA ASP A 258 -25.11 -2.34 -9.71
C ASP A 258 -25.08 -3.78 -9.19
N LEU A 259 -24.24 -4.64 -9.77
CA LEU A 259 -23.91 -5.95 -9.20
C LEU A 259 -23.23 -5.81 -7.83
N MET A 260 -22.21 -4.95 -7.66
CA MET A 260 -21.62 -4.69 -6.33
C MET A 260 -22.65 -4.20 -5.29
N SER A 261 -23.71 -3.51 -5.73
CA SER A 261 -24.77 -3.03 -4.83
C SER A 261 -25.73 -4.13 -4.34
N GLN A 262 -25.78 -5.27 -5.04
CA GLN A 262 -26.60 -6.45 -4.73
C GLN A 262 -25.89 -7.46 -3.80
N VAL A 263 -24.62 -7.22 -3.46
CA VAL A 263 -23.85 -8.06 -2.52
C VAL A 263 -24.51 -8.02 -1.13
N SER A 264 -24.87 -9.19 -0.60
CA SER A 264 -25.55 -9.32 0.71
C SER A 264 -24.75 -8.69 1.85
N PRO A 265 -25.40 -8.05 2.85
CA PRO A 265 -24.77 -7.65 4.11
C PRO A 265 -24.05 -8.78 4.86
N SER A 266 -24.46 -10.04 4.67
CA SER A 266 -23.81 -11.23 5.24
C SER A 266 -22.58 -11.72 4.46
N HIS A 267 -22.28 -11.14 3.29
CA HIS A 267 -21.13 -11.54 2.49
C HIS A 267 -19.83 -11.05 3.13
N SER A 268 -18.81 -11.91 3.17
CA SER A 268 -17.50 -11.60 3.80
C SER A 268 -16.81 -10.35 3.23
N ARG A 269 -17.13 -9.97 1.99
CA ARG A 269 -16.60 -8.78 1.31
C ARG A 269 -17.62 -7.64 1.16
N TYR A 270 -18.70 -7.61 1.95
CA TYR A 270 -19.75 -6.59 1.83
C TYR A 270 -19.22 -5.15 1.92
N GLN A 271 -18.32 -4.85 2.86
CA GLN A 271 -17.75 -3.50 2.99
C GLN A 271 -16.91 -3.10 1.75
N GLU A 272 -16.14 -4.05 1.20
CA GLU A 272 -15.41 -3.85 -0.06
C GLU A 272 -16.38 -3.60 -1.23
N ALA A 273 -17.49 -4.34 -1.29
CA ALA A 273 -18.52 -4.14 -2.31
C ALA A 273 -19.14 -2.73 -2.23
N ARG A 274 -19.50 -2.27 -1.03
CA ARG A 274 -20.05 -0.91 -0.79
C ARG A 274 -19.09 0.22 -1.19
N ILE A 275 -17.77 -0.02 -1.11
CA ILE A 275 -16.76 0.90 -1.65
C ILE A 275 -16.71 0.81 -3.18
N ARG A 276 -16.66 -0.40 -3.73
CA ARG A 276 -16.54 -0.66 -5.18
C ARG A 276 -17.76 -0.19 -5.97
N THR A 277 -18.99 -0.26 -5.47
CA THR A 277 -20.17 0.38 -6.08
C THR A 277 -19.92 1.86 -6.37
N LYS A 278 -19.47 2.62 -5.36
CA LYS A 278 -19.20 4.07 -5.50
C LYS A 278 -18.06 4.36 -6.48
N LEU A 279 -17.07 3.48 -6.55
CA LEU A 279 -15.93 3.61 -7.45
C LEU A 279 -16.32 3.31 -8.91
N TYR A 280 -16.98 2.18 -9.15
CA TYR A 280 -17.40 1.74 -10.48
C TYR A 280 -18.43 2.70 -11.09
N LYS A 281 -19.33 3.29 -10.28
CA LYS A 281 -20.21 4.36 -10.76
C LYS A 281 -19.43 5.59 -11.28
N LYS A 282 -18.39 6.03 -10.57
CA LYS A 282 -17.52 7.13 -11.05
C LYS A 282 -16.79 6.79 -12.34
N PHE A 283 -16.45 5.52 -12.58
CA PHE A 283 -15.86 5.08 -13.84
C PHE A 283 -16.88 5.06 -15.00
N SER A 284 -18.14 4.71 -14.72
CA SER A 284 -19.26 4.89 -15.68
C SER A 284 -19.42 6.36 -16.07
N GLU A 285 -19.53 7.26 -15.09
CA GLU A 285 -19.66 8.72 -15.31
C GLU A 285 -18.47 9.31 -16.07
N ALA A 286 -17.25 8.78 -15.86
CA ALA A 286 -16.06 9.21 -16.60
C ALA A 286 -16.06 8.72 -18.05
N ALA A 287 -16.50 7.49 -18.31
CA ALA A 287 -16.60 6.93 -19.65
C ALA A 287 -17.72 7.60 -20.48
N GLN A 288 -18.85 7.97 -19.86
CA GLN A 288 -19.89 8.80 -20.50
C GLN A 288 -19.32 10.14 -21.01
N LYS A 289 -18.57 10.84 -20.15
CA LYS A 289 -17.93 12.13 -20.51
C LYS A 289 -16.82 11.99 -21.56
N ALA A 290 -16.22 10.81 -21.71
CA ALA A 290 -15.32 10.51 -22.82
C ALA A 290 -16.10 10.28 -24.13
N ALA A 291 -17.24 9.56 -24.07
CA ALA A 291 -18.11 9.36 -25.22
C ALA A 291 -18.71 10.66 -25.76
N GLU A 292 -19.11 11.60 -24.89
CA GLU A 292 -19.64 12.91 -25.26
C GLU A 292 -18.60 13.74 -26.04
N LYS A 293 -17.35 13.77 -25.57
CA LYS A 293 -16.25 14.45 -26.26
C LYS A 293 -15.94 13.87 -27.64
N GLY A 294 -16.20 12.58 -27.85
CA GLY A 294 -16.07 11.92 -29.15
C GLY A 294 -17.23 12.19 -30.13
N LYS A 295 -18.09 13.18 -29.86
CA LYS A 295 -19.19 13.65 -30.72
C LYS A 295 -19.11 15.15 -31.07
N SER A 296 -18.06 15.85 -30.60
CA SER A 296 -17.79 17.27 -30.85
C SER A 296 -16.57 17.43 -31.75
#